data_AF-A0AAW1IUD6-F1
#
_entry.id   AF-A0AAW1IUD6-F1
#
_cell.length_a   1.000
_cell.length_b   1.000
_cell.length_c   1.000
_cell.angle_alpha   90.00
_cell.angle_beta   90.00
_cell.angle_gamma   90.00
#
_symmetry.space_group_name_H-M   'P 1'
#
loop_
_entity.id
_entity.type
_entity.pdbx_description
1 polymer ?
#
loop_
_entity_poly.entity_id
_entity_poly.type
_entity_poly.pdbx_seq_one_letter_code
_entity_poly.pdbx_strand_id
1 'polypeptide(L)'
;MESMIGNREMVGYGYNGTPFYDDLPAYPFPAIRYKENTPEIMALREKEKVGGVLISVSVGLWLFLLMQIFVYGPRSLPNSFSYISREVQLQRMIDLQVNPIHGLFSNWDYEKKDWKKVGWFTPPNPFLEEEEEEEEEECDD
;
A
#
# COMPACT_ATOMS: atom_id res chain seq x y z
N MET A 1 -43.31 5.85 -20.46
CA MET A 1 -42.07 6.63 -20.64
C MET A 1 -40.87 5.71 -20.88
N GLU A 2 -40.74 4.62 -20.12
CA GLU A 2 -39.71 3.57 -20.32
C GLU A 2 -39.68 2.96 -21.73
N SER A 3 -40.82 2.88 -22.43
CA SER A 3 -40.87 2.23 -23.76
C SER A 3 -40.14 2.96 -24.88
N MET A 4 -39.84 4.26 -24.76
CA MET A 4 -39.14 5.02 -25.82
C MET A 4 -37.61 5.02 -25.67
N ILE A 5 -37.10 4.71 -24.47
CA ILE A 5 -35.68 4.84 -24.10
C ILE A 5 -35.00 3.50 -23.92
N GLY A 6 -35.75 2.43 -23.67
CA GLY A 6 -35.19 1.11 -23.43
C GLY A 6 -34.32 1.10 -22.17
N ASN A 7 -33.20 0.37 -22.21
CA ASN A 7 -32.25 0.22 -21.09
C ASN A 7 -31.07 1.21 -21.17
N ARG A 8 -31.31 2.44 -21.64
CA ARG A 8 -30.27 3.49 -21.65
C ARG A 8 -30.17 4.12 -20.27
N GLU A 9 -28.95 4.45 -19.88
CA GLU A 9 -28.70 5.13 -18.61
C GLU A 9 -29.12 6.61 -18.69
N MET A 10 -29.85 7.04 -17.65
CA MET A 10 -30.13 8.44 -17.36
C MET A 10 -28.88 9.09 -16.77
N VAL A 11 -28.36 10.12 -17.44
CA VAL A 11 -27.15 10.85 -17.03
C VAL A 11 -27.50 12.18 -16.36
N GLY A 12 -28.65 12.77 -16.69
CA GLY A 12 -29.05 14.07 -16.15
C GLY A 12 -30.56 14.34 -16.27
N TYR A 13 -30.96 15.56 -15.87
CA TYR A 13 -32.36 15.96 -15.80
C TYR A 13 -33.00 16.25 -17.18
N GLY A 14 -32.22 16.74 -18.14
CA GLY A 14 -32.72 17.10 -19.48
C GLY A 14 -33.61 18.35 -19.53
N TYR A 15 -34.04 18.71 -20.72
CA TYR A 15 -35.04 19.74 -21.01
C TYR A 15 -36.39 19.40 -20.39
N ASN A 16 -36.88 20.24 -19.47
CA ASN A 16 -38.18 20.08 -18.79
C ASN A 16 -38.39 18.68 -18.18
N GLY A 17 -37.32 18.01 -17.72
CA GLY A 17 -37.40 16.66 -17.16
C GLY A 17 -37.58 15.54 -18.20
N THR A 18 -37.39 15.86 -19.49
CA THR A 18 -37.53 14.87 -20.56
C THR A 18 -36.18 14.19 -20.87
N PRO A 19 -36.17 12.86 -20.95
CA PRO A 19 -34.98 12.06 -21.26
C PRO A 19 -34.71 11.94 -22.77
N PHE A 20 -34.30 13.03 -23.44
CA PHE A 20 -33.86 12.99 -24.85
C PHE A 20 -32.33 12.99 -24.99
N TYR A 21 -31.90 12.53 -26.17
CA TYR A 21 -30.51 12.57 -26.62
C TYR A 21 -30.35 13.66 -27.67
N ASP A 22 -29.51 14.66 -27.40
CA ASP A 22 -29.18 15.74 -28.33
C ASP A 22 -27.66 15.92 -28.44
N ASP A 23 -27.12 15.89 -29.65
CA ASP A 23 -25.71 16.20 -29.95
C ASP A 23 -25.58 17.67 -30.37
N LEU A 24 -25.79 18.57 -29.41
CA LEU A 24 -25.71 20.02 -29.63
C LEU A 24 -24.53 20.61 -28.86
N PRO A 25 -23.73 21.52 -29.45
CA PRO A 25 -22.63 22.18 -28.74
C PRO A 25 -23.07 22.95 -27.49
N ALA A 26 -24.31 23.45 -27.49
CA ALA A 26 -24.91 24.13 -26.33
C ALA A 26 -25.27 23.19 -25.17
N TYR A 27 -25.36 21.88 -25.44
CA TYR A 27 -25.75 20.85 -24.47
C TYR A 27 -24.76 19.68 -24.51
N PRO A 28 -23.54 19.85 -23.98
CA PRO A 28 -22.49 18.83 -24.04
C PRO A 28 -22.82 17.56 -23.24
N PHE A 29 -23.82 17.61 -22.35
CA PHE A 29 -24.23 16.49 -21.49
C PHE A 29 -25.71 16.19 -21.71
N PRO A 30 -26.06 15.32 -22.68
CA PRO A 30 -27.45 14.93 -22.92
C PRO A 30 -28.03 14.17 -21.72
N ALA A 31 -29.37 14.17 -21.62
CA ALA A 31 -30.08 13.56 -20.48
C ALA A 31 -29.94 12.03 -20.44
N ILE A 32 -29.76 11.40 -21.59
CA ILE A 32 -29.54 9.96 -21.76
C ILE A 32 -28.25 9.70 -22.54
N ARG A 33 -27.71 8.48 -22.44
CA ARG A 33 -26.63 8.04 -23.33
C ARG A 33 -27.12 7.66 -24.73
N TYR A 34 -26.21 7.75 -25.70
CA TYR A 34 -26.47 7.45 -27.11
C TYR A 34 -26.98 6.02 -27.36
N LYS A 35 -26.35 5.02 -26.74
CA LYS A 35 -26.65 3.58 -26.93
C LYS A 35 -27.16 2.91 -25.65
N GLU A 36 -27.92 1.84 -25.83
CA GLU A 36 -28.39 0.94 -24.76
C GLU A 36 -27.23 0.20 -24.08
N ASN A 37 -27.45 -0.16 -22.82
CA ASN A 37 -26.46 -0.90 -22.02
C ASN A 37 -26.43 -2.37 -22.44
N THR A 38 -25.56 -2.70 -23.40
CA THR A 38 -25.19 -4.09 -23.69
C THR A 38 -24.21 -4.61 -22.63
N PRO A 39 -24.13 -5.93 -22.40
CA PRO A 39 -23.18 -6.50 -21.43
C PRO A 39 -21.72 -6.11 -21.74
N GLU A 40 -21.37 -5.95 -23.03
CA GLU A 40 -20.04 -5.48 -23.45
C GLU A 40 -19.77 -4.05 -23.00
N ILE A 41 -20.71 -3.12 -23.19
CA ILE A 41 -20.57 -1.73 -22.77
C ILE A 41 -20.49 -1.63 -21.25
N MET A 42 -21.27 -2.44 -20.52
CA MET A 42 -21.21 -2.46 -19.06
C MET A 42 -19.84 -2.96 -18.56
N ALA A 43 -19.31 -4.03 -19.16
CA ALA A 43 -17.97 -4.53 -18.84
C ALA A 43 -16.87 -3.49 -19.13
N LEU A 44 -17.02 -2.67 -20.17
CA LEU A 44 -16.10 -1.55 -20.44
C LEU A 44 -16.13 -0.49 -19.33
N ARG A 45 -17.31 -0.12 -18.83
CA ARG A 45 -17.44 0.87 -17.74
C ARG A 45 -16.80 0.40 -16.44
N GLU A 46 -16.87 -0.89 -16.13
CA GLU A 46 -16.22 -1.45 -14.96
C GLU A 46 -14.69 -1.30 -15.05
N LYS A 47 -14.13 -1.53 -16.25
CA LYS A 47 -12.70 -1.30 -16.50
C LYS A 47 -12.32 0.17 -16.37
N GLU A 48 -13.15 1.09 -16.87
CA GLU A 48 -12.94 2.54 -16.70
C GLU A 48 -12.87 2.93 -15.22
N LYS A 49 -13.78 2.40 -14.39
CA LYS A 49 -13.78 2.66 -12.94
C LYS A 49 -12.49 2.17 -12.28
N VAL A 50 -12.07 0.94 -12.58
CA VAL A 50 -10.83 0.38 -12.03
C VAL A 50 -9.62 1.19 -12.49
N GLY A 51 -9.57 1.61 -13.76
CA GLY A 51 -8.53 2.49 -14.28
C GLY A 51 -8.47 3.83 -13.53
N GLY A 52 -9.61 4.47 -13.29
CA GLY A 52 -9.69 5.72 -12.52
C GLY A 52 -9.20 5.57 -11.08
N VAL A 53 -9.51 4.46 -10.42
CA VAL A 53 -9.01 4.15 -9.07
C VAL A 53 -7.49 3.99 -9.08
N LEU A 54 -6.94 3.21 -10.03
CA LEU A 54 -5.50 2.99 -10.13
C LEU A 54 -4.72 4.29 -10.41
N ILE A 55 -5.24 5.16 -11.28
CA ILE A 55 -4.66 6.48 -11.53
C ILE A 55 -4.66 7.32 -10.25
N SER A 56 -5.77 7.32 -9.51
CA SER A 56 -5.88 8.08 -8.26
C SER A 56 -4.90 7.59 -7.20
N VAL A 57 -4.75 6.27 -7.05
CA VAL A 57 -3.74 5.67 -6.15
C VAL A 57 -2.33 6.04 -6.59
N SER A 58 -2.04 5.98 -7.90
CA SER A 58 -0.73 6.35 -8.43
C SER A 58 -0.40 7.82 -8.16
N VAL A 59 -1.35 8.74 -8.39
CA VAL A 59 -1.17 10.16 -8.08
C VAL A 59 -0.94 10.37 -6.58
N GLY A 60 -1.67 9.66 -5.72
CA GLY A 60 -1.44 9.69 -4.27
C GLY A 60 -0.02 9.26 -3.87
N LEU A 61 0.49 8.17 -4.45
CA LEU A 61 1.88 7.72 -4.23
C LEU A 61 2.90 8.74 -4.76
N TRP A 62 2.67 9.32 -5.93
CA TRP A 62 3.55 10.36 -6.47
C TRP A 62 3.57 11.63 -5.60
N LEU A 63 2.42 12.06 -5.07
CA LEU A 63 2.35 13.18 -4.14
C LEU A 63 3.06 12.87 -2.81
N PHE A 64 2.96 11.63 -2.30
CA PHE A 64 3.69 11.20 -1.12
C PHE A 64 5.21 11.23 -1.34
N LEU A 65 5.69 10.68 -2.46
CA LEU A 65 7.11 10.73 -2.81
C LEU A 65 7.60 12.18 -2.99
N LEU A 66 6.80 13.03 -3.62
CA LEU A 66 7.10 14.46 -3.76
C LEU A 66 7.20 15.14 -2.38
N MET A 67 6.25 14.87 -1.46
CA MET A 67 6.34 15.38 -0.10
C MET A 67 7.60 14.88 0.62
N GLN A 68 7.95 13.60 0.45
CA GLN A 68 9.15 13.01 1.06
C GLN A 68 10.44 13.65 0.55
N ILE A 69 10.54 13.94 -0.75
CA ILE A 69 11.74 14.50 -1.37
C ILE A 69 11.85 16.01 -1.12
N PHE A 70 10.77 16.77 -1.33
CA PHE A 70 10.84 18.25 -1.34
C PHE A 70 10.53 18.90 0.01
N VAL A 71 9.68 18.30 0.85
CA VAL A 71 9.29 18.89 2.14
C VAL A 71 10.03 18.22 3.29
N TYR A 72 10.07 16.89 3.30
CA TYR A 72 10.81 16.16 4.32
C TYR A 72 12.31 16.06 4.01
N GLY A 73 12.75 16.33 2.77
CA GLY A 73 14.15 16.56 2.38
C GLY A 73 15.14 15.49 2.87
N PRO A 74 16.46 15.73 2.83
CA PRO A 74 17.41 14.97 3.63
C PRO A 74 17.32 15.45 5.08
N ARG A 75 16.12 15.41 5.69
CA ARG A 75 16.01 15.46 7.14
C ARG A 75 16.69 14.18 7.61
N SER A 76 17.97 14.31 7.99
CA SER A 76 18.75 13.22 8.55
C SER A 76 17.87 12.54 9.58
N LEU A 77 17.49 11.29 9.31
CA LEU A 77 16.76 10.50 10.29
C LEU A 77 17.54 10.61 11.61
N PRO A 78 16.85 10.71 12.76
CA PRO A 78 17.54 10.73 14.04
C PRO A 78 18.54 9.59 14.11
N ASN A 79 19.69 9.78 14.78
CA ASN A 79 20.75 8.76 14.86
C ASN A 79 20.23 7.40 15.36
N SER A 80 19.13 7.37 16.12
CA SER A 80 18.46 6.15 16.56
C SER A 80 17.93 5.25 15.44
N PHE A 81 17.75 5.78 14.22
CA PHE A 81 17.35 5.03 13.03
C PHE A 81 18.54 4.50 12.21
N SER A 82 19.78 4.82 12.61
CA SER A 82 20.97 4.18 12.04
C SER A 82 20.97 2.67 12.30
N TYR A 83 21.70 1.91 11.50
CA TYR A 83 21.79 0.46 11.63
C TYR A 83 22.26 0.03 13.04
N ILE A 84 23.44 0.48 13.46
CA ILE A 84 24.04 0.19 14.77
C ILE A 84 23.11 0.57 15.92
N SER A 85 22.49 1.76 15.87
CA SER A 85 21.61 2.19 16.96
C SER A 85 20.36 1.33 17.06
N ARG A 86 19.84 0.79 15.94
CA ARG A 86 18.68 -0.11 15.94
C ARG A 86 19.04 -1.47 16.52
N GLU A 87 20.22 -2.00 16.22
CA GLU A 87 20.71 -3.26 16.78
C GLU A 87 20.95 -3.16 18.29
N VAL A 88 21.62 -2.11 18.75
CA VAL A 88 21.85 -1.88 20.19
C VAL A 88 20.52 -1.66 20.93
N GLN A 89 19.56 -0.95 20.31
CA GLN A 89 18.22 -0.82 20.87
C GLN A 89 17.50 -2.17 20.93
N LEU A 90 17.57 -2.97 19.88
CA LEU A 90 16.97 -4.30 19.81
C LEU A 90 17.54 -5.22 20.90
N GLN A 91 18.88 -5.27 21.01
CA GLN A 91 19.59 -6.02 22.05
C GLN A 91 19.13 -5.59 23.45
N ARG A 92 19.09 -4.29 23.71
CA ARG A 92 18.63 -3.76 24.99
C ARG A 92 17.18 -4.15 25.31
N MET A 93 16.30 -4.20 24.31
CA MET A 93 14.91 -4.61 24.51
C MET A 93 14.78 -6.12 24.79
N ILE A 94 15.64 -6.94 24.18
CA ILE A 94 15.76 -8.38 24.48
C ILE A 94 16.21 -8.55 25.93
N ASP A 95 17.29 -7.89 26.34
CA ASP A 95 17.85 -8.00 27.69
C ASP A 95 16.86 -7.57 28.76
N LEU A 96 16.06 -6.54 28.47
CA LEU A 96 15.00 -6.06 29.36
C LEU A 96 13.70 -6.90 29.29
N GLN A 97 13.66 -7.92 28.43
CA GLN A 97 12.50 -8.80 28.21
C GLN A 97 11.21 -7.99 27.99
N VAL A 98 11.25 -7.00 27.10
CA VAL A 98 10.10 -6.13 26.84
C VAL A 98 8.93 -6.96 26.29
N ASN A 99 7.75 -6.90 26.91
CA ASN A 99 6.54 -7.64 26.47
C ASN A 99 6.79 -9.15 26.19
N PRO A 100 7.25 -9.94 27.18
CA PRO A 100 7.80 -11.28 26.95
C PRO A 100 6.72 -12.37 26.74
N ILE A 101 5.44 -12.07 26.98
CA ILE A 101 4.34 -13.05 26.87
C ILE A 101 3.69 -13.02 25.48
N HIS A 102 3.38 -11.82 24.97
CA HIS A 102 2.62 -11.63 23.72
C HIS A 102 3.29 -10.70 22.70
N GLY A 103 4.40 -10.06 23.07
CA GLY A 103 5.10 -9.11 22.21
C GLY A 103 6.15 -9.76 21.31
N LEU A 104 6.89 -8.94 20.56
CA LEU A 104 7.95 -9.40 19.66
C LEU A 104 8.96 -10.33 20.36
N PHE A 105 9.31 -10.01 21.60
CA PHE A 105 10.35 -10.71 22.38
C PHE A 105 9.87 -11.98 23.08
N SER A 106 8.58 -12.35 22.98
CA SER A 106 8.13 -13.69 23.36
C SER A 106 8.69 -14.75 22.41
N ASN A 107 9.03 -14.35 21.19
CA ASN A 107 9.56 -15.20 20.14
C ASN A 107 11.09 -15.32 20.19
N TRP A 108 11.75 -14.66 21.15
CA TRP A 108 13.19 -14.84 21.39
C TRP A 108 13.43 -16.06 22.28
N ASP A 109 14.42 -16.88 21.92
CA ASP A 109 14.96 -17.97 22.73
C ASP A 109 16.18 -17.44 23.52
N TYR A 110 15.98 -17.15 24.80
CA TYR A 110 16.99 -16.56 25.67
C TYR A 110 18.15 -17.52 26.00
N GLU A 111 17.94 -18.84 25.87
CA GLU A 111 19.00 -19.82 26.14
C GLU A 111 19.94 -19.95 24.94
N LYS A 112 19.36 -19.95 23.73
CA LYS A 112 20.12 -20.09 22.48
C LYS A 112 20.56 -18.75 21.89
N LYS A 113 20.17 -17.65 22.53
CA LYS A 113 20.31 -16.29 22.01
C LYS A 113 19.89 -16.20 20.53
N ASP A 114 18.74 -16.78 20.14
CA ASP A 114 18.28 -16.79 18.74
C ASP A 114 16.74 -16.67 18.67
N TRP A 115 16.20 -16.34 17.50
CA TRP A 115 14.77 -16.32 17.24
C TRP A 115 14.19 -17.75 17.22
N LYS A 116 13.03 -17.94 17.86
CA LYS A 116 12.28 -19.20 17.79
C LYS A 116 11.83 -19.46 16.36
N LYS A 117 12.19 -20.63 15.83
CA LYS A 117 11.80 -21.10 14.50
C LYS A 117 10.31 -21.44 14.46
N VAL A 118 9.48 -20.47 14.10
CA VAL A 118 8.02 -20.61 14.01
C VAL A 118 7.54 -21.00 12.60
N GLY A 119 8.39 -20.89 11.58
CA GLY A 119 8.06 -21.26 10.21
C GLY A 119 9.16 -20.89 9.21
N TRP A 120 8.78 -20.74 7.93
CA TRP A 120 9.70 -20.47 6.82
C TRP A 120 10.28 -19.04 6.80
N PHE A 121 9.71 -18.11 7.59
CA PHE A 121 10.10 -16.71 7.66
C PHE A 121 10.62 -16.36 9.05
N THR A 122 11.71 -17.01 9.46
CA THR A 122 12.46 -16.58 10.65
C THR A 122 13.70 -15.86 10.12
N PRO A 123 13.90 -14.56 10.41
CA PRO A 123 15.11 -13.88 9.98
C PRO A 123 16.33 -14.50 10.67
N PRO A 124 17.51 -14.49 10.01
CA PRO A 124 18.75 -14.86 10.68
C PRO A 124 18.99 -13.92 11.86
N ASN A 125 19.69 -14.43 12.87
CA ASN A 125 20.06 -13.61 14.01
C ASN A 125 21.13 -12.60 13.60
N PRO A 126 20.87 -11.28 13.73
CA PRO A 126 21.88 -10.28 13.40
C PRO A 126 23.10 -10.28 14.33
N PHE A 127 23.08 -11.04 15.44
CA PHE A 127 24.14 -11.01 16.46
C PHE A 127 25.07 -12.23 16.49
N LEU A 128 24.77 -13.32 15.75
CA LEU A 128 25.56 -14.56 15.80
C LEU A 128 26.67 -14.62 14.74
N GLU A 129 26.49 -13.94 13.60
CA GLU A 129 27.48 -13.95 12.51
C GLU A 129 28.82 -13.34 12.97
N GLU A 130 28.81 -12.33 13.85
CA GLU A 130 30.03 -11.73 14.42
C GLU A 130 30.76 -12.68 15.40
N GLU A 131 30.05 -13.48 16.20
CA GLU A 131 30.68 -14.41 17.15
C GLU A 131 31.35 -15.61 16.43
N GLU A 132 30.76 -16.10 15.33
CA GLU A 132 31.33 -17.21 14.54
C GLU A 132 32.57 -16.77 13.74
N GLU A 133 32.60 -15.54 13.21
CA GLU A 133 33.76 -14.98 12.49
C GLU A 133 34.94 -14.69 13.45
N GLU A 134 34.69 -14.20 14.66
CA GLU A 134 35.74 -13.99 15.69
C GLU A 134 36.34 -15.31 16.19
N GLU A 135 35.51 -16.36 16.39
CA GLU A 135 36.01 -17.69 16.78
C GLU A 135 36.83 -18.38 15.68
N GLU A 136 36.51 -18.16 14.40
CA GLU A 136 37.30 -18.65 13.27
C GLU A 136 38.66 -17.93 13.16
N GLU A 137 38.72 -16.61 13.37
CA GLU A 137 39.98 -15.86 13.40
C GLU A 137 40.88 -16.26 14.59
N GLU A 138 40.32 -16.58 15.78
CA GLU A 138 41.09 -17.00 16.95
C GLU A 138 41.65 -18.44 16.82
N CYS A 139 41.04 -19.31 16.00
CA CYS A 139 41.50 -20.69 15.79
C CYS A 139 42.62 -20.83 14.75
N ASP A 140 42.87 -19.79 13.95
CA ASP A 140 43.88 -19.78 12.89
C ASP A 140 45.26 -19.23 13.34
N ASP A 141 45.41 -18.81 14.61
CA ASP A 141 46.66 -18.40 15.29
C ASP A 141 47.29 -19.51 16.18
#